data_AF-A0A349VJU0-F1
#
_entry.id   AF-A0A349VJU0-F1
#
_cell.length_a   1.000
_cell.length_b   1.000
_cell.length_c   1.000
_cell.angle_alpha   90.00
_cell.angle_beta   90.00
_cell.angle_gamma   90.00
#
_symmetry.space_group_name_H-M   'P 1'
#
loop_
_entity.id
_entity.type
_entity.pdbx_description
1 polymer ?
#
loop_
_entity_poly.entity_id
_entity_poly.type
_entity_poly.pdbx_seq_one_letter_code
_entity_poly.pdbx_strand_id
1 'polypeptide(L)'
;MTTDVHHSDTGDPQEHPPQPRVDGDGIPRWIHDQLSEKKSLRIWQKHKITIFAVMALLTAGVVRLAGFDVVAISLSGMICLGIGFQCGIFLLRKSFSRSHPITAIARTMIEEAVNTKLSVILVLLVVVILPTLPLLLDADERLSYRVQFFLSWSLSGTMLLLAMLVISLCCHSIADDIESHQIHMAFSKPLRKWEYLLGKWLGVASISFLLVALAGIGIYTFTTVLARSNAVDSQDRLDVQEQVLTARAVAKPVHPSGDAFDQSIETTIAEIRERDPALFDKNPTGARKKIISQRIHEWHTVTSDVYSSYLFQNLNEAKDRTPIIQLRLEPWADNSGISEAKVRFAMWLNERPFPVQNGIHETYTFRQGVIQTLDLPTSVIDEDGQLKITIANKNLVMAGEDVPTSISFTPGDGLEVLYRVGSFEMNFIRSLLIILWKLVMISAVALAAATWLGF
;
A
#
# COMPACT_ATOMS: atom_id res chain seq x y z
N MET A 1 91.34 -8.02 -52.89
CA MET A 1 91.21 -9.39 -53.45
C MET A 1 89.79 -9.83 -53.15
N THR A 2 89.06 -10.11 -54.22
CA THR A 2 87.62 -10.40 -54.34
C THR A 2 87.10 -11.40 -53.32
N THR A 3 85.88 -11.17 -52.81
CA THR A 3 84.91 -12.25 -52.56
C THR A 3 83.50 -11.67 -52.44
N ASP A 4 82.60 -12.27 -53.22
CA ASP A 4 81.17 -12.04 -53.32
C ASP A 4 80.43 -12.15 -52.00
N VAL A 5 79.42 -11.30 -51.81
CA VAL A 5 78.31 -11.57 -50.89
C VAL A 5 77.00 -11.32 -51.63
N HIS A 6 76.29 -12.42 -51.87
CA HIS A 6 74.91 -12.49 -52.34
C HIS A 6 73.97 -11.67 -51.43
N HIS A 7 73.19 -10.77 -52.01
CA HIS A 7 71.92 -10.34 -51.43
C HIS A 7 70.77 -10.76 -52.35
N SER A 8 69.90 -11.61 -51.82
CA SER A 8 68.68 -12.12 -52.45
C SER A 8 67.62 -11.03 -52.58
N ASP A 9 67.12 -10.86 -53.80
CA ASP A 9 66.01 -10.00 -54.18
C ASP A 9 64.70 -10.79 -54.05
N THR A 10 63.81 -10.41 -53.12
CA THR A 10 62.43 -10.90 -53.03
C THR A 10 61.51 -9.69 -52.93
N GLY A 11 61.05 -9.21 -54.07
CA GLY A 11 59.96 -8.23 -54.17
C GLY A 11 58.63 -8.91 -53.92
N ASP A 12 57.93 -8.47 -52.87
CA ASP A 12 56.55 -8.84 -52.57
C ASP A 12 55.59 -7.96 -53.41
N PRO A 13 54.59 -8.50 -54.13
CA PRO A 13 53.65 -7.68 -54.89
C PRO A 13 52.69 -6.96 -53.95
N GLN A 14 52.60 -5.63 -54.05
CA GLN A 14 51.57 -4.85 -53.35
C GLN A 14 50.16 -5.28 -53.80
N GLU A 15 49.43 -5.97 -52.93
CA GLU A 15 47.98 -6.16 -53.08
C GLU A 15 47.27 -4.81 -52.95
N HIS A 16 46.66 -4.34 -54.03
CA HIS A 16 45.72 -3.23 -53.99
C HIS A 16 44.43 -3.69 -53.26
N PRO A 17 43.90 -2.91 -52.30
CA PRO A 17 42.61 -3.22 -51.68
C PRO A 17 41.49 -3.16 -52.73
N PRO A 18 40.49 -4.06 -52.65
CA PRO A 18 39.40 -4.10 -53.62
C PRO A 18 38.61 -2.79 -53.61
N GLN A 19 38.45 -2.17 -54.78
CA GLN A 19 37.66 -0.95 -54.93
C GLN A 19 36.18 -1.26 -54.61
N PRO A 20 35.50 -0.45 -53.78
CA PRO A 20 34.11 -0.67 -53.44
C PRO A 20 33.23 -0.53 -54.68
N ARG A 21 32.40 -1.54 -54.97
CA ARG A 21 31.35 -1.43 -55.99
C ARG A 21 30.34 -0.36 -55.55
N VAL A 22 30.23 0.68 -56.35
CA VAL A 22 29.31 1.81 -56.19
C VAL A 22 28.06 1.52 -57.02
N ASP A 23 26.87 1.62 -56.43
CA ASP A 23 25.61 1.47 -57.16
C ASP A 23 25.29 2.78 -57.93
N GLY A 24 24.32 2.76 -58.86
CA GLY A 24 24.09 3.81 -59.88
C GLY A 24 23.79 5.23 -59.38
N ASP A 25 23.58 5.38 -58.07
CA ASP A 25 23.32 6.58 -57.29
C ASP A 25 24.58 7.13 -56.57
N GLY A 26 25.75 6.53 -56.80
CA GLY A 26 27.04 7.05 -56.30
C GLY A 26 27.33 6.71 -54.84
N ILE A 27 26.46 5.95 -54.18
CA ILE A 27 26.60 5.56 -52.77
C ILE A 27 27.20 4.16 -52.69
N PRO A 28 28.26 3.94 -51.88
CA PRO A 28 28.80 2.61 -51.64
C PRO A 28 27.77 1.65 -51.04
N ARG A 29 27.65 0.44 -51.59
CA ARG A 29 26.62 -0.55 -51.22
C ARG A 29 26.61 -0.95 -49.74
N TRP A 30 27.77 -0.93 -49.07
CA TRP A 30 27.88 -1.19 -47.63
C TRP A 30 27.15 -0.15 -46.76
N ILE A 31 26.95 1.07 -47.27
CA ILE A 31 26.15 2.11 -46.60
C ILE A 31 24.66 1.78 -46.70
N HIS A 32 24.18 1.28 -47.84
CA HIS A 32 22.80 0.81 -47.98
C HIS A 32 22.51 -0.39 -47.07
N ASP A 33 23.44 -1.33 -46.97
CA ASP A 33 23.31 -2.48 -46.07
C ASP A 33 23.24 -2.04 -44.61
N GLN A 34 24.14 -1.15 -44.14
CA GLN A 34 24.08 -0.60 -42.79
C GLN A 34 22.80 0.19 -42.51
N LEU A 35 22.31 0.96 -43.48
CA LEU A 35 21.07 1.72 -43.33
C LEU A 35 19.85 0.79 -43.29
N SER A 36 19.83 -0.27 -44.09
CA SER A 36 18.76 -1.28 -44.08
C SER A 36 18.76 -2.08 -42.78
N GLU A 37 19.95 -2.42 -42.25
CA GLU A 37 20.13 -3.17 -41.02
C GLU A 37 19.75 -2.33 -39.79
N LYS A 38 20.14 -1.05 -39.74
CA LYS A 38 19.68 -0.12 -38.69
C LYS A 38 18.17 0.11 -38.75
N LYS A 39 17.58 0.12 -39.95
CA LYS A 39 16.12 0.29 -40.15
C LYS A 39 15.36 -0.98 -39.75
N SER A 40 15.85 -2.16 -40.10
CA SER A 40 15.26 -3.46 -39.73
C SER A 40 15.36 -3.72 -38.22
N LEU A 41 16.49 -3.38 -37.59
CA LEU A 41 16.69 -3.46 -36.13
C LEU A 41 15.73 -2.53 -35.38
N ARG A 42 15.51 -1.30 -35.87
CA ARG A 42 14.51 -0.37 -35.30
C ARG A 42 13.07 -0.87 -35.46
N ILE A 43 12.72 -1.44 -36.61
CA ILE A 43 11.37 -2.01 -36.85
C ILE A 43 11.16 -3.24 -35.96
N TRP A 44 12.17 -4.11 -35.84
CA TRP A 44 12.13 -5.29 -34.99
C TRP A 44 12.01 -4.91 -33.50
N GLN A 45 12.80 -3.96 -33.00
CA GLN A 45 12.64 -3.43 -31.64
C GLN A 45 11.24 -2.83 -31.40
N LYS A 46 10.68 -2.12 -32.38
CA LYS A 46 9.35 -1.51 -32.28
C LYS A 46 8.21 -2.54 -32.30
N HIS A 47 8.41 -3.73 -32.86
CA HIS A 47 7.38 -4.78 -32.96
C HIS A 47 7.55 -5.96 -31.99
N LYS A 48 8.71 -6.08 -31.33
CA LYS A 48 8.95 -7.10 -30.29
C LYS A 48 7.92 -7.09 -29.17
N ILE A 49 7.60 -5.91 -28.64
CA ILE A 49 6.69 -5.78 -27.50
C ILE A 49 5.27 -6.23 -27.89
N THR A 50 4.81 -5.84 -29.09
CA THR A 50 3.52 -6.26 -29.64
C THR A 50 3.47 -7.76 -29.93
N ILE A 51 4.55 -8.34 -30.47
CA ILE A 51 4.62 -9.79 -30.72
C ILE A 51 4.61 -10.57 -29.41
N PHE A 52 5.37 -10.13 -28.40
CA PHE A 52 5.40 -10.76 -27.09
C PHE A 52 4.05 -10.66 -26.36
N ALA A 53 3.37 -9.52 -26.45
CA ALA A 53 2.03 -9.34 -25.90
C ALA A 53 0.99 -10.25 -26.56
N VAL A 54 1.02 -10.40 -27.90
CA VAL A 54 0.12 -11.31 -28.63
C VAL A 54 0.40 -12.76 -28.27
N MET A 55 1.66 -13.18 -28.23
CA MET A 55 2.05 -14.53 -27.82
C MET A 55 1.62 -14.84 -26.39
N ALA A 56 1.76 -13.89 -25.46
CA ALA A 56 1.33 -14.05 -24.08
C ALA A 56 -0.21 -14.09 -23.93
N LEU A 57 -0.96 -13.39 -24.80
CA LEU A 57 -2.43 -13.48 -24.82
C LEU A 57 -2.89 -14.84 -25.35
N LEU A 58 -2.19 -15.38 -26.35
CA LEU A 58 -2.45 -16.71 -26.88
C LEU A 58 -2.15 -17.78 -25.82
N THR A 59 -1.05 -17.67 -25.07
CA THR A 59 -0.78 -18.60 -23.96
C THR A 59 -1.81 -18.49 -22.84
N ALA A 60 -2.26 -17.28 -22.49
CA ALA A 60 -3.35 -17.10 -21.53
C ALA A 60 -4.66 -17.76 -22.00
N GLY A 61 -4.97 -17.66 -23.30
CA GLY A 61 -6.13 -18.33 -23.90
C GLY A 61 -6.03 -19.86 -23.84
N VAL A 62 -4.86 -20.42 -24.13
CA VAL A 62 -4.61 -21.87 -24.03
C VAL A 62 -4.71 -22.36 -22.59
N VAL A 63 -4.17 -21.60 -21.62
CA VAL A 63 -4.24 -21.91 -20.18
C VAL A 63 -5.69 -21.88 -19.68
N ARG A 64 -6.51 -20.95 -20.17
CA ARG A 64 -7.95 -20.90 -19.87
C ARG A 64 -8.68 -22.13 -20.40
N LEU A 65 -8.36 -22.56 -21.62
CA LEU A 65 -8.93 -23.79 -22.21
C LEU A 65 -8.49 -25.06 -21.47
N ALA A 66 -7.32 -25.02 -20.80
CA ALA A 66 -6.82 -26.11 -19.96
C ALA A 66 -7.42 -26.14 -18.54
N GLY A 67 -8.37 -25.26 -18.20
CA GLY A 67 -9.07 -25.26 -16.92
C GLY A 67 -8.38 -24.48 -15.79
N PHE A 68 -7.28 -23.77 -16.07
CA PHE A 68 -6.57 -22.95 -15.08
C PHE A 68 -7.01 -21.48 -15.14
N ASP A 69 -8.27 -21.22 -14.79
CA ASP A 69 -8.89 -19.89 -14.92
C ASP A 69 -8.15 -18.78 -14.17
N VAL A 70 -7.65 -19.06 -12.95
CA VAL A 70 -6.95 -18.06 -12.14
C VAL A 70 -5.61 -17.67 -12.79
N VAL A 71 -4.86 -18.64 -13.31
CA VAL A 71 -3.58 -18.39 -14.00
C VAL A 71 -3.81 -17.62 -15.30
N ALA A 72 -4.87 -17.94 -16.04
CA ALA A 72 -5.24 -17.20 -17.24
C ALA A 72 -5.59 -15.73 -16.93
N ILE A 73 -6.32 -15.47 -15.84
CA ILE A 73 -6.62 -14.11 -15.40
C ILE A 73 -5.35 -13.37 -15.02
N SER A 74 -4.45 -13.97 -14.25
CA SER A 74 -3.16 -13.36 -13.87
C SER A 74 -2.29 -13.03 -15.09
N LEU A 75 -2.18 -13.94 -16.07
CA LEU A 75 -1.47 -13.70 -17.33
C LEU A 75 -2.09 -12.55 -18.13
N SER A 76 -3.42 -12.55 -18.27
CA SER A 76 -4.12 -11.47 -18.98
C SER A 76 -3.93 -10.11 -18.29
N GLY A 77 -3.92 -10.09 -16.95
CA GLY A 77 -3.70 -8.89 -16.16
C GLY A 77 -2.28 -8.35 -16.31
N MET A 78 -1.25 -9.21 -16.31
CA MET A 78 0.15 -8.80 -16.57
C MET A 78 0.28 -8.12 -17.93
N ILE A 79 -0.36 -8.68 -18.97
CA ILE A 79 -0.30 -8.12 -20.32
C ILE A 79 -1.05 -6.79 -20.40
N CYS A 80 -2.24 -6.72 -19.81
CA CYS A 80 -3.04 -5.49 -19.76
C CYS A 80 -2.28 -4.37 -19.05
N LEU A 81 -1.63 -4.65 -17.92
CA LEU A 81 -0.79 -3.70 -17.20
C LEU A 81 0.42 -3.26 -18.05
N GLY A 82 1.07 -4.19 -18.74
CA GLY A 82 2.20 -3.87 -19.64
C GLY A 82 1.79 -2.96 -20.81
N ILE A 83 0.66 -3.25 -21.45
CA ILE A 83 0.09 -2.40 -22.51
C ILE A 83 -0.31 -1.03 -21.96
N GLY A 84 -0.96 -1.01 -20.79
CA GLY A 84 -1.34 0.20 -20.08
C GLY A 84 -0.13 1.08 -19.75
N PHE A 85 0.98 0.49 -19.33
CA PHE A 85 2.25 1.18 -19.10
C PHE A 85 2.79 1.82 -20.38
N GLN A 86 2.88 1.07 -21.48
CA GLN A 86 3.37 1.61 -22.75
C GLN A 86 2.48 2.73 -23.29
N CYS A 87 1.15 2.54 -23.20
CA CYS A 87 0.18 3.56 -23.56
C CYS A 87 0.32 4.82 -22.68
N GLY A 88 0.47 4.64 -21.38
CA GLY A 88 0.68 5.71 -20.42
C GLY A 88 1.95 6.51 -20.67
N ILE A 89 3.07 5.84 -20.93
CA ILE A 89 4.34 6.49 -21.31
C ILE A 89 4.17 7.28 -22.62
N PHE A 90 3.47 6.71 -23.60
CA PHE A 90 3.14 7.44 -24.84
C PHE A 90 2.31 8.70 -24.58
N LEU A 91 1.30 8.61 -23.71
CA LEU A 91 0.50 9.76 -23.30
C LEU A 91 1.32 10.80 -22.55
N LEU A 92 2.16 10.41 -21.60
CA LEU A 92 3.05 11.33 -20.89
C LEU A 92 4.00 12.04 -21.86
N ARG A 93 4.62 11.32 -22.80
CA ARG A 93 5.47 11.91 -23.86
C ARG A 93 4.72 12.95 -24.69
N LYS A 94 3.45 12.68 -25.01
CA LYS A 94 2.59 13.61 -25.75
C LYS A 94 2.22 14.84 -24.90
N SER A 95 1.89 14.65 -23.63
CA SER A 95 1.53 15.74 -22.71
C SER A 95 2.69 16.72 -22.48
N PHE A 96 3.93 16.23 -22.43
CA PHE A 96 5.14 17.05 -22.27
C PHE A 96 5.77 17.52 -23.60
N SER A 97 5.03 17.49 -24.71
CA SER A 97 5.53 17.94 -26.02
C SER A 97 5.64 19.46 -26.18
N ARG A 98 5.10 20.24 -25.23
CA ARG A 98 5.07 21.71 -25.28
C ARG A 98 6.46 22.31 -25.04
N SER A 99 6.77 23.42 -25.72
CA SER A 99 8.11 24.03 -25.80
C SER A 99 8.58 24.80 -24.56
N HIS A 100 8.09 24.49 -23.35
CA HIS A 100 8.55 25.15 -22.12
C HIS A 100 9.80 24.45 -21.56
N PRO A 101 10.80 25.16 -20.97
CA PRO A 101 12.00 24.54 -20.40
C PRO A 101 11.68 23.43 -19.37
N ILE A 102 10.74 23.69 -18.47
CA ILE A 102 10.32 22.74 -17.42
C ILE A 102 9.76 21.45 -18.03
N THR A 103 8.93 21.54 -19.08
CA THR A 103 8.31 20.36 -19.72
C THR A 103 9.32 19.57 -20.54
N ALA A 104 10.32 20.24 -21.13
CA ALA A 104 11.43 19.57 -21.80
C ALA A 104 12.27 18.74 -20.81
N ILE A 105 12.60 19.30 -19.64
CA ILE A 105 13.35 18.60 -18.58
C ILE A 105 12.52 17.43 -18.00
N ALA A 106 11.23 17.65 -17.75
CA ALA A 106 10.33 16.59 -17.30
C ALA A 106 10.25 15.43 -18.31
N ARG A 107 10.23 15.75 -19.61
CA ARG A 107 10.25 14.74 -20.67
C ARG A 107 11.57 13.97 -20.67
N THR A 108 12.72 14.63 -20.52
CA THR A 108 14.02 13.95 -20.42
C THR A 108 14.05 13.00 -19.22
N MET A 109 13.55 13.43 -18.06
CA MET A 109 13.43 12.58 -16.86
C MET A 109 12.57 11.33 -17.11
N ILE A 110 11.49 11.45 -17.90
CA ILE A 110 10.66 10.30 -18.31
C ILE A 110 11.44 9.34 -19.21
N GLU A 111 12.20 9.86 -20.18
CA GLU A 111 13.02 9.00 -21.05
C GLU A 111 14.11 8.28 -20.26
N GLU A 112 14.74 8.97 -19.30
CA GLU A 112 15.74 8.38 -18.42
C GLU A 112 15.13 7.22 -17.62
N ALA A 113 14.01 7.45 -16.95
CA ALA A 113 13.33 6.45 -16.13
C ALA A 113 12.91 5.18 -16.88
N VAL A 114 12.57 5.30 -18.17
CA VAL A 114 12.16 4.15 -19.00
C VAL A 114 13.36 3.34 -19.47
N ASN A 115 14.54 3.96 -19.57
CA ASN A 115 15.74 3.34 -20.10
C ASN A 115 16.68 2.78 -19.02
N THR A 116 16.46 3.12 -17.75
CA THR A 116 17.27 2.61 -16.64
C THR A 116 16.89 1.17 -16.29
N LYS A 117 17.90 0.29 -16.27
CA LYS A 117 17.72 -1.14 -15.97
C LYS A 117 17.01 -1.36 -14.63
N LEU A 118 17.39 -0.60 -13.60
CA LEU A 118 16.83 -0.73 -12.26
C LEU A 118 15.35 -0.34 -12.20
N SER A 119 14.94 0.73 -12.87
CA SER A 119 13.53 1.12 -12.93
C SER A 119 12.68 0.09 -13.68
N VAL A 120 13.19 -0.47 -14.78
CA VAL A 120 12.51 -1.56 -15.51
C VAL A 120 12.33 -2.80 -14.63
N ILE A 121 13.35 -3.19 -13.86
CA ILE A 121 13.27 -4.34 -12.95
C ILE A 121 12.21 -4.11 -11.86
N LEU A 122 12.18 -2.92 -11.24
CA LEU A 122 11.21 -2.60 -10.20
C LEU A 122 9.77 -2.51 -10.74
N VAL A 123 9.57 -1.95 -11.93
CA VAL A 123 8.25 -1.94 -12.60
C VAL A 123 7.82 -3.37 -12.95
N LEU A 124 8.73 -4.20 -13.48
CA LEU A 124 8.45 -5.60 -13.76
C LEU A 124 8.04 -6.35 -12.48
N LEU A 125 8.72 -6.10 -11.36
CA LEU A 125 8.39 -6.70 -10.08
C LEU A 125 6.96 -6.35 -9.63
N VAL A 126 6.52 -5.09 -9.78
CA VAL A 126 5.13 -4.69 -9.48
C VAL A 126 4.14 -5.40 -10.40
N VAL A 127 4.42 -5.46 -11.71
CA VAL A 127 3.56 -6.10 -12.71
C VAL A 127 3.45 -7.61 -12.49
N VAL A 128 4.48 -8.25 -11.94
CA VAL A 128 4.48 -9.69 -11.65
C VAL A 128 3.90 -10.00 -10.27
N ILE A 129 4.27 -9.26 -9.22
CA ILE A 129 3.81 -9.54 -7.85
C ILE A 129 2.31 -9.33 -7.71
N LEU A 130 1.75 -8.25 -8.30
CA LEU A 130 0.31 -7.95 -8.13
C LEU A 130 -0.60 -9.08 -8.65
N PRO A 131 -0.39 -9.63 -9.86
CA PRO A 131 -1.20 -10.73 -10.39
C PRO A 131 -0.88 -12.09 -9.80
N THR A 132 0.31 -12.30 -9.23
CA THR A 132 0.68 -13.60 -8.65
C THR A 132 0.17 -13.75 -7.21
N LEU A 133 0.00 -12.65 -6.47
CA LEU A 133 -0.43 -12.70 -5.08
C LEU A 133 -1.74 -13.47 -4.86
N PRO A 134 -2.80 -13.31 -5.68
CA PRO A 134 -4.03 -14.10 -5.55
C PRO A 134 -3.84 -15.62 -5.73
N LEU A 135 -2.79 -16.04 -6.45
CA LEU A 135 -2.46 -17.46 -6.66
C LEU A 135 -1.81 -18.10 -5.44
N LEU A 136 -1.26 -17.29 -4.53
CA LEU A 136 -0.62 -17.74 -3.29
C LEU A 136 -1.62 -17.85 -2.12
N LEU A 137 -2.88 -17.44 -2.33
CA LEU A 137 -3.91 -17.48 -1.31
C LEU A 137 -4.59 -18.85 -1.31
N ASP A 138 -4.67 -19.46 -0.13
CA ASP A 138 -5.36 -20.73 0.04
C ASP A 138 -6.85 -20.57 -0.28
N ALA A 139 -7.37 -21.47 -1.10
CA ALA A 139 -8.76 -21.40 -1.57
C ALA A 139 -9.78 -21.79 -0.48
N ASP A 140 -9.32 -22.49 0.55
CA ASP A 140 -10.15 -22.97 1.67
C ASP A 140 -10.34 -21.92 2.76
N GLU A 141 -9.57 -20.83 2.73
CA GLU A 141 -9.73 -19.71 3.66
C GLU A 141 -10.97 -18.86 3.35
N ARG A 142 -11.48 -18.19 4.39
CA ARG A 142 -12.59 -17.23 4.28
C ARG A 142 -12.30 -16.17 3.20
N LEU A 143 -13.28 -15.92 2.35
CA LEU A 143 -13.21 -14.95 1.26
C LEU A 143 -12.91 -13.54 1.79
N SER A 144 -13.53 -13.16 2.91
CA SER A 144 -13.26 -11.90 3.61
C SER A 144 -11.78 -11.71 3.93
N TYR A 145 -11.14 -12.73 4.50
CA TYR A 145 -9.70 -12.73 4.80
C TYR A 145 -8.85 -12.62 3.54
N ARG A 146 -9.13 -13.44 2.52
CA ARG A 146 -8.39 -13.45 1.24
C ARG A 146 -8.41 -12.07 0.56
N VAL A 147 -9.58 -11.42 0.52
CA VAL A 147 -9.73 -10.07 -0.08
C VAL A 147 -9.02 -9.01 0.75
N GLN A 148 -9.18 -9.03 2.08
CA GLN A 148 -8.52 -8.08 2.98
C GLN A 148 -6.99 -8.20 2.92
N PHE A 149 -6.49 -9.44 2.95
CA PHE A 149 -5.07 -9.73 2.82
C PHE A 149 -4.54 -9.23 1.48
N PHE A 150 -5.22 -9.55 0.37
CA PHE A 150 -4.83 -9.08 -0.95
C PHE A 150 -4.75 -7.55 -1.02
N LEU A 151 -5.77 -6.83 -0.53
CA LEU A 151 -5.79 -5.37 -0.52
C LEU A 151 -4.66 -4.78 0.31
N SER A 152 -4.45 -5.29 1.54
CA SER A 152 -3.43 -4.79 2.45
C SER A 152 -2.01 -4.99 1.89
N TRP A 153 -1.71 -6.19 1.42
CA TRP A 153 -0.39 -6.52 0.88
C TRP A 153 -0.12 -5.86 -0.47
N SER A 154 -1.10 -5.79 -1.36
CA SER A 154 -0.92 -5.18 -2.67
C SER A 154 -0.71 -3.66 -2.58
N LEU A 155 -1.47 -2.96 -1.73
CA LEU A 155 -1.30 -1.52 -1.51
C LEU A 155 0.03 -1.22 -0.82
N SER A 156 0.39 -1.97 0.24
CA SER A 156 1.64 -1.79 0.98
C SER A 156 2.86 -2.12 0.12
N GLY A 157 2.81 -3.24 -0.62
CA GLY A 157 3.85 -3.65 -1.55
C GLY A 157 4.03 -2.64 -2.69
N THR A 158 2.93 -2.12 -3.24
CA THR A 158 2.99 -1.05 -4.25
C THR A 158 3.67 0.20 -3.68
N MET A 159 3.27 0.65 -2.49
CA MET A 159 3.90 1.82 -1.84
C MET A 159 5.41 1.61 -1.67
N LEU A 160 5.82 0.46 -1.14
CA LEU A 160 7.23 0.13 -0.88
C LEU A 160 8.05 0.12 -2.17
N LEU A 161 7.60 -0.62 -3.19
CA LEU A 161 8.31 -0.79 -4.44
C LEU A 161 8.41 0.53 -5.23
N LEU A 162 7.31 1.31 -5.27
CA LEU A 162 7.32 2.60 -5.95
C LEU A 162 8.19 3.62 -5.20
N ALA A 163 8.25 3.57 -3.86
CA ALA A 163 9.13 4.45 -3.10
C ALA A 163 10.61 4.14 -3.38
N MET A 164 10.99 2.86 -3.41
CA MET A 164 12.35 2.43 -3.78
C MET A 164 12.70 2.88 -5.21
N LEU A 165 11.76 2.73 -6.14
CA LEU A 165 11.92 3.19 -7.53
C LEU A 165 12.13 4.71 -7.60
N VAL A 166 11.29 5.49 -6.92
CA VAL A 166 11.38 6.96 -6.91
C VAL A 166 12.72 7.43 -6.37
N ILE A 167 13.15 6.88 -5.22
CA ILE A 167 14.44 7.25 -4.61
C ILE A 167 15.59 6.89 -5.54
N SER A 168 15.60 5.66 -6.06
CA SER A 168 16.64 5.19 -6.97
C SER A 168 16.71 6.04 -8.24
N LEU A 169 15.55 6.40 -8.80
CA LEU A 169 15.45 7.20 -10.01
C LEU A 169 15.96 8.62 -9.80
N CYS A 170 15.59 9.27 -8.68
CA CYS A 170 16.08 10.60 -8.33
C CYS A 170 17.61 10.62 -8.15
N CYS A 171 18.16 9.64 -7.43
CA CYS A 171 19.61 9.54 -7.21
C CYS A 171 20.36 9.26 -8.52
N HIS A 172 19.88 8.31 -9.32
CA HIS A 172 20.50 7.97 -10.59
C HIS A 172 20.53 9.17 -11.55
N SER A 173 19.40 9.88 -11.67
CA SER A 173 19.29 11.03 -12.56
C SER A 173 20.22 12.18 -12.21
N ILE A 174 20.45 12.42 -10.93
CA ILE A 174 21.38 13.47 -10.51
C ILE A 174 22.82 13.00 -10.66
N ALA A 175 23.12 11.75 -10.31
CA ALA A 175 24.46 11.20 -10.49
C ALA A 175 24.90 11.18 -11.96
N ASP A 176 24.02 10.75 -12.87
CA ASP A 176 24.31 10.67 -14.31
C ASP A 176 24.52 12.05 -14.93
N ASP A 177 23.73 13.05 -14.50
CA ASP A 177 23.91 14.44 -14.92
C ASP A 177 25.28 15.02 -14.50
N ILE A 178 25.76 14.65 -13.30
CA ILE A 178 27.07 15.06 -12.77
C ILE A 178 28.21 14.35 -13.51
N GLU A 179 28.13 13.02 -13.63
CA GLU A 179 29.15 12.19 -14.28
C GLU A 179 29.31 12.54 -15.76
N SER A 180 28.20 12.79 -16.46
CA SER A 180 28.20 13.10 -17.90
C SER A 180 28.66 14.52 -18.24
N HIS A 181 29.06 15.34 -17.26
CA HIS A 181 29.39 16.77 -17.40
C HIS A 181 28.31 17.62 -18.10
N GLN A 182 27.08 17.10 -18.25
CA GLN A 182 25.98 17.80 -18.91
C GLN A 182 25.58 19.06 -18.13
N ILE A 183 25.77 19.05 -16.81
CA ILE A 183 25.56 20.20 -15.93
C ILE A 183 26.41 21.40 -16.36
N HIS A 184 27.68 21.19 -16.76
CA HIS A 184 28.57 22.29 -17.17
C HIS A 184 28.16 22.90 -18.52
N MET A 185 27.60 22.11 -19.44
CA MET A 185 27.04 22.61 -20.70
C MET A 185 25.64 23.23 -20.51
N ALA A 186 24.82 22.69 -19.61
CA ALA A 186 23.47 23.19 -19.33
C ALA A 186 23.48 24.58 -18.65
N PHE A 187 24.43 24.82 -17.74
CA PHE A 187 24.60 26.13 -17.09
C PHE A 187 25.17 27.23 -18.01
N SER A 188 25.67 26.87 -19.20
CA SER A 188 26.03 27.86 -20.22
C SER A 188 24.81 28.46 -20.94
N LYS A 189 23.64 27.80 -20.84
CA LYS A 189 22.33 28.33 -21.27
C LYS A 189 21.61 28.94 -20.06
N PRO A 190 20.82 30.00 -20.22
CA PRO A 190 20.16 30.69 -19.11
C PRO A 190 18.96 29.89 -18.58
N LEU A 191 19.20 28.70 -18.02
CA LEU A 191 18.21 27.91 -17.28
C LEU A 191 18.30 28.24 -15.80
N ARG A 192 17.17 28.62 -15.20
CA ARG A 192 17.15 28.93 -13.76
C ARG A 192 17.25 27.61 -12.98
N LYS A 193 18.03 27.57 -11.90
CA LYS A 193 18.23 26.36 -11.08
C LYS A 193 16.91 25.73 -10.59
N TRP A 194 15.92 26.56 -10.26
CA TRP A 194 14.59 26.08 -9.83
C TRP A 194 13.79 25.45 -10.97
N GLU A 195 13.94 25.91 -12.22
CA GLU A 195 13.24 25.34 -13.40
C GLU A 195 13.74 23.93 -13.70
N TYR A 196 15.03 23.69 -13.50
CA TYR A 196 15.64 22.36 -13.58
C TYR A 196 15.09 21.41 -12.52
N LEU A 197 15.12 21.83 -11.24
CA LEU A 197 14.66 20.99 -10.13
C LEU A 197 13.15 20.70 -10.24
N LEU A 198 12.35 21.72 -10.58
CA LEU A 198 10.92 21.57 -10.79
C LEU A 198 10.60 20.67 -11.98
N GLY A 199 11.37 20.77 -13.08
CA GLY A 199 11.23 19.89 -14.24
C GLY A 199 11.47 18.42 -13.89
N LYS A 200 12.56 18.12 -13.16
CA LYS A 200 12.84 16.76 -12.68
C LYS A 200 11.77 16.25 -11.73
N TRP A 201 11.38 17.06 -10.76
CA TRP A 201 10.32 16.70 -9.80
C TRP A 201 8.99 16.42 -10.51
N LEU A 202 8.59 17.27 -11.47
CA LEU A 202 7.37 17.08 -12.26
C LEU A 202 7.43 15.80 -13.12
N GLY A 203 8.59 15.51 -13.71
CA GLY A 203 8.82 14.26 -14.46
C GLY A 203 8.63 13.04 -13.57
N VAL A 204 9.31 12.99 -12.42
CA VAL A 204 9.18 11.88 -11.45
C VAL A 204 7.74 11.77 -10.92
N ALA A 205 7.12 12.88 -10.54
CA ALA A 205 5.73 12.91 -10.06
C ALA A 205 4.74 12.37 -11.12
N SER A 206 4.95 12.67 -12.39
CA SER A 206 4.10 12.18 -13.49
C SER A 206 4.25 10.68 -13.72
N ILE A 207 5.47 10.15 -13.59
CA ILE A 207 5.72 8.71 -13.64
C ILE A 207 5.09 8.02 -12.43
N SER A 208 5.25 8.59 -11.22
CA SER A 208 4.60 8.08 -10.01
C SER A 208 3.08 8.06 -10.17
N PHE A 209 2.48 9.12 -10.72
CA PHE A 209 1.04 9.13 -11.03
C PHE A 209 0.64 7.99 -11.97
N LEU A 210 1.37 7.81 -13.07
CA LEU A 210 1.10 6.72 -14.02
C LEU A 210 1.20 5.35 -13.35
N LEU A 211 2.27 5.11 -12.58
CA LEU A 211 2.50 3.82 -11.92
C LEU A 211 1.45 3.53 -10.83
N VAL A 212 1.09 4.54 -10.02
CA VAL A 212 0.02 4.41 -9.02
C VAL A 212 -1.33 4.16 -9.68
N ALA A 213 -1.64 4.84 -10.79
CA ALA A 213 -2.88 4.63 -11.52
C ALA A 213 -2.96 3.20 -12.09
N LEU A 214 -1.89 2.71 -12.72
CA LEU A 214 -1.83 1.35 -13.25
C LEU A 214 -1.91 0.29 -12.16
N ALA A 215 -1.15 0.46 -11.08
CA ALA A 215 -1.22 -0.43 -9.92
C ALA A 215 -2.62 -0.41 -9.31
N GLY A 216 -3.24 0.76 -9.18
CA GLY A 216 -4.60 0.94 -8.69
C GLY A 216 -5.64 0.22 -9.55
N ILE A 217 -5.58 0.35 -10.88
CA ILE A 217 -6.45 -0.39 -11.82
C ILE A 217 -6.24 -1.89 -11.67
N GLY A 218 -4.98 -2.34 -11.57
CA GLY A 218 -4.64 -3.74 -11.35
C GLY A 218 -5.26 -4.27 -10.05
N ILE A 219 -4.95 -3.64 -8.92
CA ILE A 219 -5.45 -4.01 -7.59
C ILE A 219 -6.97 -4.02 -7.58
N TYR A 220 -7.64 -2.99 -8.12
CA TYR A 220 -9.10 -2.96 -8.19
C TYR A 220 -9.66 -4.12 -9.01
N THR A 221 -9.11 -4.36 -10.20
CA THR A 221 -9.55 -5.45 -11.07
C THR A 221 -9.38 -6.82 -10.39
N PHE A 222 -8.20 -7.09 -9.83
CA PHE A 222 -7.94 -8.35 -9.12
C PHE A 222 -8.80 -8.50 -7.85
N THR A 223 -9.06 -7.41 -7.11
CA THR A 223 -9.97 -7.41 -5.96
C THR A 223 -11.39 -7.79 -6.41
N THR A 224 -11.90 -7.19 -7.49
CA THR A 224 -13.25 -7.50 -7.98
C THR A 224 -13.37 -8.92 -8.54
N VAL A 225 -12.31 -9.46 -9.15
CA VAL A 225 -12.25 -10.85 -9.56
C VAL A 225 -12.24 -11.77 -8.35
N LEU A 226 -11.38 -11.49 -7.36
CA LEU A 226 -11.26 -12.29 -6.15
C LEU A 226 -12.57 -12.30 -5.34
N ALA A 227 -13.24 -11.15 -5.22
CA ALA A 227 -14.53 -11.02 -4.54
C ALA A 227 -15.69 -11.79 -5.21
N ARG A 228 -15.52 -12.19 -6.49
CA ARG A 228 -16.48 -13.07 -7.21
C ARG A 228 -16.14 -14.55 -7.10
N SER A 229 -15.03 -14.90 -6.45
CA SER A 229 -14.67 -16.30 -6.21
C SER A 229 -15.60 -16.95 -5.17
N ASN A 230 -15.51 -18.27 -5.04
CA ASN A 230 -16.38 -19.02 -4.14
C ASN A 230 -16.18 -18.57 -2.69
N ALA A 231 -17.28 -18.22 -2.03
CA ALA A 231 -17.32 -17.98 -0.60
C ALA A 231 -17.59 -19.32 0.13
N VAL A 232 -17.08 -19.45 1.35
CA VAL A 232 -17.28 -20.66 2.17
C VAL A 232 -18.76 -20.84 2.50
N ASP A 233 -19.44 -19.74 2.84
CA ASP A 233 -20.87 -19.68 3.15
C ASP A 233 -21.51 -18.35 2.68
N SER A 234 -22.81 -18.20 2.92
CA SER A 234 -23.52 -16.95 2.62
C SER A 234 -23.08 -15.79 3.51
N GLN A 235 -22.67 -16.08 4.76
CA GLN A 235 -22.27 -15.07 5.73
C GLN A 235 -20.93 -14.45 5.36
N ASP A 236 -19.94 -15.24 4.96
CA ASP A 236 -18.62 -14.78 4.51
C ASP A 236 -18.71 -13.88 3.27
N ARG A 237 -19.70 -14.12 2.39
CA ARG A 237 -19.98 -13.21 1.28
C ARG A 237 -20.58 -11.88 1.75
N LEU A 238 -21.45 -11.89 2.76
CA LEU A 238 -21.95 -10.67 3.38
C LEU A 238 -20.82 -9.91 4.09
N ASP A 239 -19.93 -10.61 4.79
CA ASP A 239 -18.77 -10.02 5.44
C ASP A 239 -17.87 -9.28 4.43
N VAL A 240 -17.62 -9.87 3.25
CA VAL A 240 -16.86 -9.18 2.18
C VAL A 240 -17.54 -7.88 1.76
N GLN A 241 -18.86 -7.90 1.59
CA GLN A 241 -19.62 -6.74 1.13
C GLN A 241 -19.73 -5.66 2.21
N GLU A 242 -20.03 -6.03 3.44
CA GLU A 242 -20.30 -5.09 4.53
C GLU A 242 -19.04 -4.67 5.29
N GLN A 243 -18.01 -5.52 5.36
CA GLN A 243 -16.78 -5.24 6.13
C GLN A 243 -15.60 -4.82 5.24
N VAL A 244 -15.41 -5.44 4.08
CA VAL A 244 -14.18 -5.25 3.28
C VAL A 244 -14.40 -4.27 2.13
N LEU A 245 -15.51 -4.43 1.38
CA LEU A 245 -15.86 -3.63 0.21
C LEU A 245 -16.82 -2.48 0.55
N THR A 246 -16.63 -1.87 1.71
CA THR A 246 -17.31 -0.65 2.15
C THR A 246 -16.32 0.33 2.78
N ALA A 247 -16.64 1.62 2.74
CA ALA A 247 -15.94 2.59 3.56
C ALA A 247 -16.63 2.64 4.94
N ARG A 248 -15.88 2.27 5.98
CA ARG A 248 -16.33 2.32 7.36
C ARG A 248 -15.58 3.40 8.12
N ALA A 249 -16.30 4.17 8.95
CA ALA A 249 -15.71 5.03 9.95
C ALA A 249 -15.68 4.28 11.29
N VAL A 250 -14.75 4.70 12.15
CA VAL A 250 -14.53 4.13 13.47
C VAL A 250 -14.95 5.15 14.51
N ALA A 251 -15.90 4.78 15.37
CA ALA A 251 -16.20 5.49 16.60
C ALA A 251 -15.52 4.76 17.77
N LYS A 252 -14.70 5.49 18.51
CA LYS A 252 -13.99 4.99 19.69
C LYS A 252 -14.77 5.34 20.96
N PRO A 253 -14.65 4.52 22.03
CA PRO A 253 -15.35 4.79 23.27
C PRO A 253 -14.78 6.04 23.94
N VAL A 254 -15.68 6.83 24.52
CA VAL A 254 -15.40 7.96 25.40
C VAL A 254 -15.91 7.60 26.79
N HIS A 255 -15.23 8.08 27.83
CA HIS A 255 -15.66 7.86 29.20
C HIS A 255 -17.04 8.52 29.40
N PRO A 256 -18.06 7.84 29.96
CA PRO A 256 -19.40 8.40 30.12
C PRO A 256 -19.43 9.72 30.89
N SER A 257 -18.52 9.88 31.84
CA SER A 257 -18.31 11.11 32.61
C SER A 257 -16.97 11.75 32.24
N GLY A 258 -16.80 12.18 30.98
CA GLY A 258 -15.52 12.67 30.42
C GLY A 258 -14.80 13.68 31.32
N ASP A 259 -15.40 14.84 31.57
CA ASP A 259 -14.77 15.91 32.37
C ASP A 259 -14.48 15.47 33.82
N ALA A 260 -15.38 14.68 34.42
CA ALA A 260 -15.19 14.17 35.78
C ALA A 260 -14.05 13.14 35.85
N PHE A 261 -13.88 12.34 34.80
CA PHE A 261 -12.78 11.38 34.70
C PHE A 261 -11.44 12.09 34.55
N ASP A 262 -11.37 13.10 33.69
CA ASP A 262 -10.16 13.93 33.53
C ASP A 262 -9.80 14.63 34.83
N GLN A 263 -10.79 15.18 35.56
CA GLN A 263 -10.57 15.72 36.90
C GLN A 263 -10.06 14.66 37.88
N SER A 264 -10.61 13.44 37.86
CA SER A 264 -10.15 12.35 38.73
C SER A 264 -8.70 11.98 38.48
N ILE A 265 -8.26 12.02 37.21
CA ILE A 265 -6.87 11.77 36.81
C ILE A 265 -5.96 12.86 37.39
N GLU A 266 -6.34 14.13 37.28
CA GLU A 266 -5.56 15.23 37.84
C GLU A 266 -5.50 15.17 39.38
N THR A 267 -6.59 14.80 40.05
CA THR A 267 -6.58 14.55 41.50
C THR A 267 -5.62 13.42 41.87
N THR A 268 -5.66 12.29 41.15
CA THR A 268 -4.73 11.17 41.37
C THR A 268 -3.27 11.59 41.14
N ILE A 269 -3.00 12.40 40.11
CA ILE A 269 -1.65 12.93 39.86
C ILE A 269 -1.19 13.80 41.02
N ALA A 270 -2.05 14.68 41.55
CA ALA A 270 -1.73 15.53 42.69
C ALA A 270 -1.44 14.71 43.95
N GLU A 271 -2.27 13.70 44.26
CA GLU A 271 -2.07 12.81 45.41
C GLU A 271 -0.77 12.02 45.32
N ILE A 272 -0.45 11.42 44.15
CA ILE A 272 0.80 10.67 43.97
C ILE A 272 2.00 11.62 44.06
N ARG A 273 1.87 12.87 43.58
CA ARG A 273 2.93 13.88 43.67
C ARG A 273 3.22 14.27 45.11
N GLU A 274 2.20 14.39 45.96
CA GLU A 274 2.38 14.64 47.38
C GLU A 274 3.00 13.44 48.10
N ARG A 275 2.59 12.21 47.74
CA ARG A 275 3.07 10.97 48.37
C ARG A 275 4.49 10.58 47.97
N ASP A 276 4.86 10.76 46.70
CA ASP A 276 6.16 10.41 46.14
C ASP A 276 6.68 11.50 45.19
N PRO A 277 7.23 12.60 45.73
CA PRO A 277 7.78 13.69 44.93
C PRO A 277 8.93 13.24 44.00
N ALA A 278 9.72 12.25 44.43
CA ALA A 278 10.89 11.77 43.71
C ALA A 278 10.56 11.15 42.34
N LEU A 279 9.34 10.61 42.19
CA LEU A 279 8.82 10.09 40.92
C LEU A 279 8.67 11.20 39.87
N PHE A 280 8.25 12.40 40.29
CA PHE A 280 8.03 13.54 39.41
C PHE A 280 9.28 14.38 39.20
N ASP A 281 10.21 14.41 40.16
CA ASP A 281 11.46 15.19 40.06
C ASP A 281 12.39 14.70 38.94
N LYS A 282 12.41 13.38 38.68
CA LYS A 282 13.25 12.78 37.63
C LYS A 282 12.69 12.95 36.22
N ASN A 283 11.37 12.81 36.05
CA ASN A 283 10.71 12.91 34.75
C ASN A 283 9.21 13.25 34.93
N PRO A 284 8.84 14.53 35.07
CA PRO A 284 7.47 14.93 35.40
C PRO A 284 6.49 14.57 34.27
N THR A 285 6.91 14.77 33.01
CA THR A 285 6.11 14.44 31.83
C THR A 285 5.90 12.93 31.69
N GLY A 286 6.94 12.13 31.95
CA GLY A 286 6.86 10.67 31.89
C GLY A 286 5.99 10.08 33.00
N ALA A 287 6.12 10.58 34.24
CA ALA A 287 5.30 10.15 35.36
C ALA A 287 3.81 10.43 35.11
N ARG A 288 3.48 11.66 34.66
CA ARG A 288 2.11 12.03 34.27
C ARG A 288 1.58 11.13 33.17
N LYS A 289 2.35 10.92 32.10
CA LYS A 289 1.94 10.05 30.99
C LYS A 289 1.67 8.61 31.47
N LYS A 290 2.51 8.07 32.36
CA LYS A 290 2.34 6.73 32.93
C LYS A 290 1.05 6.59 33.73
N ILE A 291 0.76 7.56 34.62
CA ILE A 291 -0.47 7.57 35.44
C ILE A 291 -1.71 7.65 34.53
N ILE A 292 -1.69 8.54 33.53
CA ILE A 292 -2.77 8.66 32.55
C ILE A 292 -2.98 7.33 31.82
N SER A 293 -1.90 6.74 31.26
CA SER A 293 -1.98 5.45 30.57
C SER A 293 -2.50 4.33 31.46
N GLN A 294 -2.12 4.30 32.74
CA GLN A 294 -2.62 3.33 33.70
C GLN A 294 -4.13 3.51 33.96
N ARG A 295 -4.59 4.74 34.21
CA ARG A 295 -6.02 5.03 34.44
C ARG A 295 -6.89 4.71 33.22
N ILE A 296 -6.39 5.02 32.02
CA ILE A 296 -7.06 4.66 30.78
C ILE A 296 -7.14 3.14 30.64
N HIS A 297 -6.07 2.41 30.94
CA HIS A 297 -6.06 0.95 30.91
C HIS A 297 -7.05 0.36 31.93
N GLU A 298 -7.05 0.85 33.17
CA GLU A 298 -8.00 0.44 34.22
C GLU A 298 -9.47 0.62 33.77
N TRP A 299 -9.79 1.73 33.10
CA TRP A 299 -11.14 1.94 32.55
C TRP A 299 -11.50 0.96 31.42
N HIS A 300 -10.52 0.52 30.64
CA HIS A 300 -10.71 -0.51 29.62
C HIS A 300 -10.65 -1.94 30.18
N THR A 301 -10.47 -2.09 31.49
CA THR A 301 -10.52 -3.38 32.18
C THR A 301 -11.88 -3.54 32.88
N VAL A 302 -12.48 -4.71 32.69
CA VAL A 302 -13.74 -5.13 33.30
C VAL A 302 -13.43 -6.21 34.34
N THR A 303 -13.40 -5.79 35.59
CA THR A 303 -13.25 -6.68 36.74
C THR A 303 -14.56 -7.45 37.01
N SER A 304 -14.52 -8.46 37.86
CA SER A 304 -15.68 -9.34 38.13
C SER A 304 -16.76 -8.71 39.02
N ASP A 305 -16.42 -7.64 39.71
CA ASP A 305 -17.24 -6.92 40.68
C ASP A 305 -17.95 -5.67 40.10
N VAL A 306 -17.48 -5.15 38.97
CA VAL A 306 -17.96 -3.89 38.40
C VAL A 306 -18.48 -4.06 36.97
N TYR A 307 -19.49 -3.25 36.63
CA TYR A 307 -19.95 -3.06 35.25
C TYR A 307 -19.15 -1.93 34.61
N SER A 308 -18.44 -2.20 33.52
CA SER A 308 -17.74 -1.16 32.77
C SER A 308 -18.64 -0.63 31.66
N SER A 309 -18.77 0.70 31.57
CA SER A 309 -19.60 1.36 30.56
C SER A 309 -18.75 2.21 29.63
N TYR A 310 -19.07 2.12 28.34
CA TYR A 310 -18.37 2.77 27.23
C TYR A 310 -19.38 3.57 26.42
N LEU A 311 -19.15 4.87 26.26
CA LEU A 311 -20.05 5.75 25.52
C LEU A 311 -19.48 6.02 24.13
N PHE A 312 -20.25 5.72 23.10
CA PHE A 312 -19.92 6.06 21.72
C PHE A 312 -20.79 7.23 21.29
N GLN A 313 -20.16 8.31 20.82
CA GLN A 313 -20.83 9.54 20.43
C GLN A 313 -20.76 9.75 18.91
N ASN A 314 -21.54 10.70 18.39
CA ASN A 314 -21.57 11.10 16.98
C ASN A 314 -21.97 9.97 16.01
N LEU A 315 -22.89 9.09 16.43
CA LEU A 315 -23.40 7.99 15.60
C LEU A 315 -24.68 8.37 14.80
N ASN A 316 -25.03 9.65 14.75
CA ASN A 316 -26.18 10.13 13.97
C ASN A 316 -26.09 9.75 12.49
N GLU A 317 -24.91 9.93 11.88
CA GLU A 317 -24.70 9.53 10.48
C GLU A 317 -24.84 8.02 10.26
N ALA A 318 -24.53 7.21 11.28
CA ALA A 318 -24.67 5.76 11.21
C ALA A 318 -26.15 5.35 11.16
N LYS A 319 -26.99 6.04 11.95
CA LYS A 319 -28.44 5.78 12.06
C LYS A 319 -29.17 6.01 10.74
N ASP A 320 -28.78 7.04 10.00
CA ASP A 320 -29.45 7.45 8.75
C ASP A 320 -29.02 6.61 7.53
N ARG A 321 -27.82 6.04 7.57
CA ARG A 321 -27.18 5.43 6.38
C ARG A 321 -27.33 3.93 6.31
N THR A 322 -27.33 3.23 7.45
CA THR A 322 -27.39 1.76 7.46
C THR A 322 -28.32 1.21 8.54
N PRO A 323 -28.94 0.04 8.31
CA PRO A 323 -29.77 -0.63 9.31
C PRO A 323 -28.94 -1.32 10.40
N ILE A 324 -27.65 -1.56 10.15
CA ILE A 324 -26.73 -2.23 11.05
C ILE A 324 -25.45 -1.42 11.23
N ILE A 325 -24.84 -1.55 12.40
CA ILE A 325 -23.50 -1.11 12.75
C ILE A 325 -22.75 -2.30 13.34
N GLN A 326 -21.42 -2.23 13.38
CA GLN A 326 -20.57 -3.34 13.80
C GLN A 326 -19.81 -2.98 15.07
N LEU A 327 -20.00 -3.73 16.13
CA LEU A 327 -19.15 -3.66 17.31
C LEU A 327 -17.96 -4.60 17.12
N ARG A 328 -16.78 -4.02 16.96
CA ARG A 328 -15.51 -4.73 16.94
C ARG A 328 -14.91 -4.74 18.34
N LEU A 329 -14.57 -5.91 18.84
CA LEU A 329 -14.03 -6.09 20.17
C LEU A 329 -12.91 -7.14 20.17
N GLU A 330 -11.83 -6.85 20.89
CA GLU A 330 -10.67 -7.74 21.07
C GLU A 330 -10.45 -7.92 22.58
N PRO A 331 -11.14 -8.91 23.18
CA PRO A 331 -11.09 -9.11 24.62
C PRO A 331 -9.82 -9.87 25.00
N TRP A 332 -9.12 -9.40 26.02
CA TRP A 332 -7.97 -10.08 26.62
C TRP A 332 -8.34 -10.57 28.02
N ALA A 333 -7.85 -11.74 28.38
CA ALA A 333 -8.03 -12.31 29.71
C ALA A 333 -6.78 -12.01 30.54
N ASP A 334 -6.85 -11.05 31.47
CA ASP A 334 -5.68 -10.72 32.29
C ASP A 334 -5.45 -11.82 33.32
N ASN A 335 -4.20 -12.24 33.52
CA ASN A 335 -3.76 -13.30 34.44
C ASN A 335 -4.14 -14.73 34.06
N SER A 336 -4.84 -14.97 32.94
CA SER A 336 -4.99 -16.34 32.46
C SER A 336 -3.64 -16.84 31.91
N GLY A 337 -2.88 -17.62 32.69
CA GLY A 337 -1.65 -18.28 32.24
C GLY A 337 -1.85 -19.33 31.13
N ILE A 338 -3.00 -19.29 30.45
CA ILE A 338 -3.48 -20.21 29.42
C ILE A 338 -3.54 -19.42 28.12
N SER A 339 -2.87 -19.92 27.06
CA SER A 339 -2.81 -19.26 25.75
C SER A 339 -4.18 -19.13 25.05
N GLU A 340 -5.13 -20.02 25.34
CA GLU A 340 -6.48 -20.04 24.73
C GLU A 340 -7.60 -19.83 25.76
N ALA A 341 -7.43 -18.88 26.68
CA ALA A 341 -8.46 -18.55 27.64
C ALA A 341 -9.77 -18.13 26.93
N LYS A 342 -10.90 -18.59 27.50
CA LYS A 342 -12.24 -18.17 27.07
C LYS A 342 -12.69 -16.99 27.91
N VAL A 343 -13.02 -15.89 27.24
CA VAL A 343 -13.58 -14.69 27.85
C VAL A 343 -15.10 -14.75 27.74
N ARG A 344 -15.78 -14.66 28.89
CA ARG A 344 -17.22 -14.70 29.04
C ARG A 344 -17.72 -13.37 29.59
N PHE A 345 -18.68 -12.76 28.90
CA PHE A 345 -19.27 -11.50 29.34
C PHE A 345 -20.74 -11.39 28.95
N ALA A 346 -21.47 -10.56 29.68
CA ALA A 346 -22.81 -10.10 29.34
C ALA A 346 -22.74 -8.64 28.88
N MET A 347 -23.63 -8.22 27.98
CA MET A 347 -23.61 -6.88 27.40
C MET A 347 -24.99 -6.24 27.44
N TRP A 348 -25.02 -4.93 27.65
CA TRP A 348 -26.22 -4.11 27.52
C TRP A 348 -25.95 -2.97 26.54
N LEU A 349 -26.93 -2.70 25.69
CA LEU A 349 -26.91 -1.61 24.71
C LEU A 349 -27.97 -0.60 25.13
N ASN A 350 -27.55 0.62 25.52
CA ASN A 350 -28.43 1.63 26.09
C ASN A 350 -29.34 1.05 27.19
N GLU A 351 -28.72 0.33 28.12
CA GLU A 351 -29.35 -0.29 29.30
C GLU A 351 -30.31 -1.45 28.98
N ARG A 352 -30.39 -1.87 27.71
CA ARG A 352 -31.16 -3.05 27.28
C ARG A 352 -30.25 -4.26 27.14
N PRO A 353 -30.60 -5.44 27.69
CA PRO A 353 -29.77 -6.63 27.56
C PRO A 353 -29.60 -7.04 26.10
N PHE A 354 -28.40 -7.49 25.72
CA PHE A 354 -28.10 -7.95 24.36
C PHE A 354 -27.00 -9.02 24.35
N PRO A 355 -27.20 -10.16 23.65
CA PRO A 355 -28.36 -10.53 22.86
C PRO A 355 -29.44 -11.14 23.75
N VAL A 356 -30.70 -10.98 23.32
CA VAL A 356 -31.84 -11.67 23.95
C VAL A 356 -32.31 -12.74 22.98
N GLN A 357 -32.15 -14.01 23.36
CA GLN A 357 -32.65 -15.15 22.60
C GLN A 357 -33.76 -15.83 23.42
N ASN A 358 -34.93 -16.04 22.82
CA ASN A 358 -36.09 -16.65 23.48
C ASN A 358 -36.47 -15.95 24.82
N GLY A 359 -36.26 -14.63 24.93
CA GLY A 359 -36.53 -13.86 26.14
C GLY A 359 -35.46 -13.98 27.24
N ILE A 360 -34.36 -14.69 26.98
CA ILE A 360 -33.24 -14.87 27.93
C ILE A 360 -32.05 -14.03 27.47
N HIS A 361 -31.45 -13.28 28.40
CA HIS A 361 -30.21 -12.58 28.16
C HIS A 361 -29.04 -13.57 28.18
N GLU A 362 -28.40 -13.76 27.03
CA GLU A 362 -27.28 -14.68 26.89
C GLU A 362 -25.92 -13.99 27.07
N THR A 363 -24.92 -14.78 27.48
CA THR A 363 -23.53 -14.32 27.59
C THR A 363 -22.76 -14.68 26.33
N TYR A 364 -21.90 -13.78 25.85
CA TYR A 364 -20.90 -14.11 24.86
C TYR A 364 -19.76 -14.93 25.47
N THR A 365 -19.19 -15.84 24.68
CA THR A 365 -17.99 -16.58 25.03
C THR A 365 -17.02 -16.54 23.85
N PHE A 366 -15.94 -15.77 23.97
CA PHE A 366 -14.94 -15.60 22.93
C PHE A 366 -13.58 -16.13 23.35
N ARG A 367 -12.69 -16.35 22.38
CA ARG A 367 -11.28 -16.63 22.66
C ARG A 367 -10.57 -15.30 22.91
N GLN A 368 -9.66 -15.27 23.87
CA GLN A 368 -8.85 -14.06 24.13
C GLN A 368 -8.00 -13.68 22.91
N GLY A 369 -7.72 -12.38 22.76
CA GLY A 369 -6.81 -11.84 21.74
C GLY A 369 -7.27 -12.04 20.30
N VAL A 370 -8.51 -12.49 20.08
CA VAL A 370 -9.11 -12.61 18.75
C VAL A 370 -10.12 -11.50 18.57
N ILE A 371 -9.93 -10.70 17.52
CA ILE A 371 -10.90 -9.68 17.11
C ILE A 371 -12.21 -10.35 16.71
N GLN A 372 -13.29 -9.99 17.39
CA GLN A 372 -14.65 -10.39 17.07
C GLN A 372 -15.44 -9.19 16.55
N THR A 373 -16.32 -9.43 15.60
CA THR A 373 -17.23 -8.41 15.06
C THR A 373 -18.67 -8.86 15.30
N LEU A 374 -19.47 -8.00 15.92
CA LEU A 374 -20.88 -8.22 16.21
C LEU A 374 -21.73 -7.22 15.46
N ASP A 375 -22.73 -7.69 14.72
CA ASP A 375 -23.69 -6.81 14.06
C ASP A 375 -24.75 -6.36 15.07
N LEU A 376 -24.87 -5.05 15.26
CA LEU A 376 -25.87 -4.41 16.11
C LEU A 376 -26.85 -3.62 15.23
N PRO A 377 -28.18 -3.70 15.49
CA PRO A 377 -29.14 -2.92 14.73
C PRO A 377 -29.04 -1.44 15.11
N THR A 378 -29.13 -0.51 14.16
CA THR A 378 -29.04 0.94 14.45
C THR A 378 -30.14 1.47 15.35
N SER A 379 -31.22 0.70 15.55
CA SER A 379 -32.26 0.98 16.54
C SER A 379 -31.75 1.00 17.99
N VAL A 380 -30.54 0.49 18.26
CA VAL A 380 -29.94 0.60 19.60
C VAL A 380 -29.34 1.97 19.87
N ILE A 381 -29.06 2.77 18.83
CA ILE A 381 -28.57 4.15 18.97
C ILE A 381 -29.73 5.04 19.42
N ASP A 382 -29.49 5.87 20.44
CA ASP A 382 -30.51 6.78 20.98
C ASP A 382 -30.83 7.95 20.01
N GLU A 383 -31.67 8.89 20.45
CA GLU A 383 -32.06 10.07 19.67
C GLU A 383 -30.93 11.10 19.54
N ASP A 384 -29.99 11.13 20.49
CA ASP A 384 -28.84 12.03 20.50
C ASP A 384 -27.67 11.51 19.65
N GLY A 385 -27.80 10.31 19.08
CA GLY A 385 -26.75 9.66 18.30
C GLY A 385 -25.67 9.03 19.16
N GLN A 386 -26.03 8.58 20.35
CA GLN A 386 -25.14 7.93 21.30
C GLN A 386 -25.52 6.46 21.49
N LEU A 387 -24.48 5.67 21.76
CA LEU A 387 -24.61 4.26 22.11
C LEU A 387 -23.76 4.02 23.35
N LYS A 388 -24.42 3.72 24.47
CA LYS A 388 -23.80 3.28 25.70
C LYS A 388 -23.75 1.76 25.71
N ILE A 389 -22.55 1.21 25.69
CA ILE A 389 -22.30 -0.22 25.81
C ILE A 389 -21.81 -0.50 27.22
N THR A 390 -22.57 -1.30 27.97
CA THR A 390 -22.17 -1.75 29.30
C THR A 390 -21.82 -3.22 29.24
N ILE A 391 -20.64 -3.58 29.78
CA ILE A 391 -20.11 -4.94 29.78
C ILE A 391 -19.99 -5.39 31.23
N ALA A 392 -20.44 -6.61 31.51
CA ALA A 392 -20.22 -7.28 32.78
C ALA A 392 -19.39 -8.53 32.58
N ASN A 393 -18.33 -8.65 33.37
CA ASN A 393 -17.51 -9.85 33.37
C ASN A 393 -18.31 -11.03 33.95
N LYS A 394 -18.35 -12.14 33.20
CA LYS A 394 -18.97 -13.42 33.56
C LYS A 394 -17.98 -14.58 33.47
N ASN A 395 -16.68 -14.28 33.51
CA ASN A 395 -15.64 -15.27 33.62
C ASN A 395 -15.85 -16.09 34.89
N LEU A 396 -15.54 -17.38 34.78
CA LEU A 396 -15.46 -18.26 35.93
C LEU A 396 -14.05 -18.17 36.50
N VAL A 397 -13.93 -18.43 37.80
CA VAL A 397 -12.63 -18.61 38.45
C VAL A 397 -11.91 -19.77 37.77
N MET A 398 -10.71 -19.52 37.24
CA MET A 398 -9.92 -20.57 36.59
C MET A 398 -9.31 -21.51 37.64
N ALA A 399 -9.01 -22.75 37.22
CA ALA A 399 -8.39 -23.72 38.12
C ALA A 399 -7.01 -23.23 38.58
N GLY A 400 -6.84 -22.97 39.88
CA GLY A 400 -5.61 -22.45 40.46
C GLY A 400 -5.62 -20.93 40.73
N GLU A 401 -6.70 -20.23 40.42
CA GLU A 401 -6.90 -18.82 40.81
C GLU A 401 -7.95 -18.70 41.92
N ASP A 402 -7.85 -17.65 42.73
CA ASP A 402 -8.81 -17.33 43.80
C ASP A 402 -9.88 -16.32 43.35
N VAL A 403 -9.62 -15.60 42.25
CA VAL A 403 -10.46 -14.49 41.76
C VAL A 403 -10.79 -14.72 40.28
N PRO A 404 -11.99 -14.35 39.80
CA PRO A 404 -12.28 -14.45 38.37
C PRO A 404 -11.39 -13.50 37.56
N THR A 405 -10.84 -14.03 36.48
CA THR A 405 -10.00 -13.35 35.49
C THR A 405 -10.67 -12.07 34.96
N SER A 406 -9.97 -10.93 34.98
CA SER A 406 -10.49 -9.67 34.41
C SER A 406 -10.44 -9.68 32.88
N ILE A 407 -11.28 -8.87 32.27
CA ILE A 407 -11.32 -8.70 30.81
C ILE A 407 -10.73 -7.35 30.48
N SER A 408 -9.63 -7.27 29.74
CA SER A 408 -9.09 -6.01 29.26
C SER A 408 -9.35 -5.81 27.77
N PHE A 409 -9.56 -4.56 27.37
CA PHE A 409 -9.58 -4.15 25.97
C PHE A 409 -8.39 -3.23 25.70
N THR A 410 -7.65 -3.47 24.62
CA THR A 410 -6.54 -2.60 24.24
C THR A 410 -7.03 -1.16 24.03
N PRO A 411 -6.53 -0.16 24.77
CA PRO A 411 -6.99 1.21 24.62
C PRO A 411 -6.84 1.71 23.18
N GLY A 412 -7.92 2.25 22.64
CA GLY A 412 -7.97 2.77 21.27
C GLY A 412 -8.48 1.77 20.23
N ASP A 413 -7.98 0.54 20.20
CA ASP A 413 -8.26 -0.41 19.09
C ASP A 413 -8.99 -1.69 19.53
N GLY A 414 -9.07 -1.96 20.84
CA GLY A 414 -9.67 -3.17 21.41
C GLY A 414 -11.19 -3.12 21.56
N LEU A 415 -11.80 -1.94 21.44
CA LEU A 415 -13.25 -1.76 21.44
C LEU A 415 -13.63 -0.59 20.51
N GLU A 416 -14.33 -0.89 19.41
CA GLU A 416 -14.64 0.07 18.35
C GLU A 416 -16.04 -0.17 17.78
N VAL A 417 -16.77 0.90 17.47
CA VAL A 417 -18.00 0.82 16.68
C VAL A 417 -17.69 1.25 15.25
N LEU A 418 -17.90 0.34 14.30
CA LEU A 418 -17.70 0.51 12.88
C LEU A 418 -19.05 0.76 12.20
N TYR A 419 -19.15 1.81 11.40
CA TYR A 419 -20.36 2.11 10.64
C TYR A 419 -20.02 2.60 9.24
N ARG A 420 -20.92 2.32 8.29
CA ARG A 420 -20.69 2.62 6.88
C ARG A 420 -20.87 4.11 6.60
N VAL A 421 -19.84 4.73 6.04
CA VAL A 421 -19.84 6.15 5.65
C VAL A 421 -19.78 6.38 4.14
N GLY A 422 -19.41 5.36 3.36
CA GLY A 422 -19.30 5.52 1.92
C GLY A 422 -19.04 4.23 1.15
N SER A 423 -18.72 4.41 -0.13
CA SER A 423 -18.39 3.31 -1.03
C SER A 423 -16.90 2.96 -0.98
N PHE A 424 -16.60 1.70 -1.28
CA PHE A 424 -15.23 1.20 -1.34
C PHE A 424 -14.40 1.93 -2.41
N GLU A 425 -14.97 2.22 -3.58
CA GLU A 425 -14.27 2.80 -4.72
C GLU A 425 -13.71 4.18 -4.38
N MET A 426 -14.49 5.05 -3.73
CA MET A 426 -13.98 6.36 -3.34
C MET A 426 -12.93 6.27 -2.23
N ASN A 427 -13.09 5.34 -1.29
CA ASN A 427 -12.07 5.14 -0.27
C ASN A 427 -10.77 4.58 -0.87
N PHE A 428 -10.89 3.67 -1.83
CA PHE A 428 -9.75 3.13 -2.57
C PHE A 428 -9.02 4.22 -3.37
N ILE A 429 -9.75 5.09 -4.07
CA ILE A 429 -9.16 6.26 -4.76
C ILE A 429 -8.44 7.17 -3.76
N ARG A 430 -9.04 7.44 -2.58
CA ARG A 430 -8.39 8.23 -1.52
C ARG A 430 -7.07 7.57 -1.08
N SER A 431 -7.04 6.26 -0.88
CA SER A 431 -5.83 5.51 -0.56
C SER A 431 -4.75 5.65 -1.65
N LEU A 432 -5.12 5.54 -2.93
CA LEU A 432 -4.19 5.75 -4.04
C LEU A 432 -3.64 7.19 -4.08
N LEU A 433 -4.49 8.19 -3.82
CA LEU A 433 -4.06 9.59 -3.73
C LEU A 433 -3.08 9.80 -2.57
N ILE A 434 -3.31 9.17 -1.41
CA ILE A 434 -2.38 9.22 -0.28
C ILE A 434 -1.02 8.61 -0.68
N ILE A 435 -1.00 7.46 -1.36
CA ILE A 435 0.24 6.85 -1.86
C ILE A 435 0.94 7.81 -2.83
N LEU A 436 0.20 8.39 -3.78
CA LEU A 436 0.75 9.35 -4.74
C LEU A 436 1.39 10.55 -4.05
N TRP A 437 0.69 11.19 -3.10
CA TRP A 437 1.22 12.33 -2.36
C TRP A 437 2.47 11.99 -1.56
N LYS A 438 2.51 10.80 -0.93
CA LYS A 438 3.71 10.30 -0.26
C LYS A 438 4.87 10.15 -1.24
N LEU A 439 4.65 9.57 -2.42
CA LEU A 439 5.70 9.41 -3.45
C LEU A 439 6.19 10.74 -4.00
N VAL A 440 5.29 11.71 -4.22
CA VAL A 440 5.60 13.06 -4.68
C VAL A 440 6.40 13.84 -3.63
N MET A 441 6.12 13.62 -2.35
CA MET A 441 6.92 14.18 -1.26
C MET A 441 8.30 13.51 -1.18
N ILE A 442 8.35 12.18 -1.29
CA ILE A 442 9.61 11.42 -1.33
C ILE A 442 10.49 11.87 -2.49
N SER A 443 9.93 12.10 -3.68
CA SER A 443 10.71 12.58 -4.83
C SER A 443 11.28 13.98 -4.60
N ALA A 444 10.54 14.89 -3.96
CA ALA A 444 11.03 16.21 -3.60
C ALA A 444 12.23 16.13 -2.64
N VAL A 445 12.10 15.32 -1.59
CA VAL A 445 13.18 15.10 -0.60
C VAL A 445 14.38 14.41 -1.22
N ALA A 446 14.15 13.37 -2.05
CA ALA A 446 15.21 12.63 -2.71
C ALA A 446 16.00 13.52 -3.69
N LEU A 447 15.32 14.34 -4.50
CA LEU A 447 15.98 15.29 -5.39
C LEU A 447 16.76 16.34 -4.61
N ALA A 448 16.20 16.90 -3.53
CA ALA A 448 16.89 17.87 -2.69
C ALA A 448 18.16 17.26 -2.07
N ALA A 449 18.06 16.07 -1.48
CA ALA A 449 19.19 15.37 -0.87
C ALA A 449 20.28 15.01 -1.89
N ALA A 450 19.90 14.49 -3.06
CA ALA A 450 20.84 14.13 -4.11
C ALA A 450 21.54 15.35 -4.71
N THR A 451 20.87 16.50 -4.82
CA THR A 451 21.55 17.74 -5.22
C THR A 451 22.58 18.17 -4.18
N TRP A 452 22.30 18.05 -2.88
CA TRP A 452 23.23 18.52 -1.84
C TRP A 452 24.50 17.67 -1.72
N LEU A 453 24.41 16.37 -1.98
CA LEU A 453 25.56 15.45 -2.01
C LEU A 453 26.42 15.56 -3.27
N GLY A 454 25.87 16.12 -4.36
CA GLY A 454 26.55 16.26 -5.64
C GLY A 454 27.28 17.59 -5.84
N PHE A 455 27.19 18.53 -4.89
CA PHE A 455 27.84 19.84 -4.94
C PHE A 455 28.98 19.99 -3.94
#